data_AF-A0A7K0W0G4-F1
#
_entry.id   AF-A0A7K0W0G4-F1
#
_cell.length_a   1.000
_cell.length_b   1.000
_cell.length_c   1.000
_cell.angle_alpha   90.00
_cell.angle_beta   90.00
_cell.angle_gamma   90.00
#
_symmetry.space_group_name_H-M   'P 1'
#
loop_
_entity.id
_entity.type
_entity.pdbx_description
1 polymer ?
#
loop_
_entity_poly.entity_id
_entity_poly.type
_entity_poly.pdbx_seq_one_letter_code
_entity_poly.pdbx_strand_id
1 'polypeptide(L)' 'MGNSFAMLLDGFQTAFTPTNLAFGLLGTFLGTLVGVLPGIGPALAIGLLLPICLTVNPTSALI' A
#
# COMPACT_ATOMS: atom_id res chain seq x y z
N MET A 1 18.20 -4.14 24.41
CA MET A 1 18.10 -2.74 23.89
C MET A 1 19.12 -2.51 22.77
N GLY A 2 19.24 -3.43 21.81
CA GLY A 2 20.33 -3.36 20.84
C GLY A 2 20.04 -4.21 19.62
N ASN A 3 19.51 -3.55 18.58
CA ASN A 3 19.30 -4.00 17.19
C ASN A 3 18.09 -3.33 16.49
N SER A 4 17.40 -2.34 17.08
CA SER A 4 16.28 -1.63 16.42
C SER A 4 16.68 -1.05 15.05
N PHE A 5 17.92 -0.57 14.92
CA PHE A 5 18.45 -0.11 13.64
C PHE A 5 18.55 -1.24 12.60
N ALA A 6 18.92 -2.45 13.00
CA ALA A 6 18.96 -3.61 12.10
C ALA A 6 17.54 -4.03 11.65
N MET A 7 16.55 -3.94 12.54
CA MET A 7 15.14 -4.23 12.18
C MET A 7 14.57 -3.20 11.20
N LEU A 8 14.92 -1.93 11.36
CA LEU A 8 14.54 -0.88 10.40
C LEU A 8 15.20 -1.12 9.03
N LEU A 9 16.50 -1.47 9.04
CA LEU A 9 17.24 -1.73 7.80
C LEU A 9 16.66 -2.92 7.03
N ASP A 10 16.30 -4.00 7.72
CA ASP A 10 15.63 -5.19 7.15
C ASP A 10 14.25 -4.83 6.55
N GLY A 11 13.47 -3.98 7.25
CA GLY A 11 12.21 -3.46 6.74
C GLY A 11 12.37 -2.63 5.47
N PHE A 12 13.38 -1.74 5.41
CA PHE A 12 13.68 -0.98 4.19
C PHE A 12 14.14 -1.87 3.04
N GLN A 13 14.95 -2.91 3.30
CA GLN A 13 15.33 -3.88 2.27
C GLN A 13 14.09 -4.56 1.65
N THR A 14 13.11 -4.93 2.49
CA THR A 14 11.85 -5.48 2.03
C THR A 14 11.04 -4.46 1.22
N ALA A 15 10.95 -3.22 1.69
CA ALA A 15 10.23 -2.14 1.01
C ALA A 15 10.80 -1.82 -0.37
N PHE A 16 12.13 -1.86 -0.53
CA PHE A 16 12.81 -1.62 -1.81
C PHE A 16 12.81 -2.81 -2.79
N THR A 17 12.10 -3.89 -2.49
CA THR A 17 11.93 -4.96 -3.48
C THR A 17 11.06 -4.47 -4.66
N PRO A 18 11.36 -4.90 -5.91
CA PRO A 18 10.62 -4.45 -7.08
C PRO A 18 9.12 -4.72 -7.00
N THR A 19 8.74 -5.85 -6.39
CA THR A 19 7.33 -6.22 -6.16
C THR A 19 6.62 -5.20 -5.28
N ASN A 20 7.21 -4.81 -4.15
CA ASN A 20 6.61 -3.86 -3.22
C ASN A 20 6.56 -2.44 -3.78
N LEU A 21 7.61 -2.01 -4.48
CA LEU A 21 7.61 -0.74 -5.22
C LEU A 21 6.51 -0.70 -6.29
N ALA A 22 6.30 -1.79 -7.03
CA ALA A 22 5.23 -1.87 -8.03
C ALA A 22 3.84 -1.80 -7.37
N PHE A 23 3.64 -2.46 -6.23
CA PHE A 23 2.40 -2.35 -5.45
C PHE A 23 2.17 -0.93 -4.93
N GLY A 24 3.19 -0.26 -4.38
CA GLY A 24 3.08 1.12 -3.94
C GLY A 24 2.76 2.09 -5.09
N LEU A 25 3.37 1.89 -6.27
CA LEU A 25 3.06 2.68 -7.47
C LEU A 25 1.62 2.45 -7.94
N LEU A 26 1.20 1.19 -8.06
CA LEU A 26 -0.17 0.85 -8.46
C LEU A 26 -1.20 1.35 -7.43
N GLY A 27 -0.91 1.19 -6.14
CA GLY A 27 -1.76 1.64 -5.03
C GLY A 27 -1.94 3.16 -5.03
N THR A 28 -0.86 3.92 -5.16
CA THR A 28 -0.93 5.40 -5.25
C THR A 28 -1.64 5.85 -6.52
N PHE A 29 -1.43 5.18 -7.66
CA PHE A 29 -2.12 5.47 -8.90
C PHE A 29 -3.63 5.24 -8.78
N LEU A 30 -4.04 4.06 -8.30
CA LEU A 30 -5.46 3.73 -8.07
C LEU A 30 -6.10 4.65 -7.03
N GLY A 31 -5.40 4.95 -5.93
CA GLY A 31 -5.88 5.89 -4.91
C GLY A 31 -6.08 7.29 -5.45
N THR A 32 -5.17 7.76 -6.32
CA THR A 32 -5.33 9.05 -7.00
C THR A 32 -6.53 9.02 -7.93
N LEU A 33 -6.69 7.98 -8.76
CA LEU A 33 -7.84 7.83 -9.65
C LEU A 33 -9.16 7.85 -8.86
N VAL A 34 -9.28 7.05 -7.81
CA VAL A 34 -10.48 7.01 -6.97
C VAL A 34 -10.70 8.36 -6.28
N GLY A 35 -9.63 9.03 -5.83
CA GLY A 35 -9.69 10.31 -5.12
C GLY A 35 -10.09 11.50 -6.00
N VAL A 36 -9.80 11.49 -7.29
CA VAL A 36 -10.14 12.60 -8.21
C VAL A 36 -11.53 12.48 -8.83
N LEU A 37 -12.24 11.34 -8.67
CA LEU A 37 -13.59 11.18 -9.23
C LEU A 37 -14.60 12.12 -8.53
N PRO A 38 -15.26 13.02 -9.28
CA PRO A 38 -16.25 13.94 -8.70
C PRO A 38 -17.47 13.16 -8.21
N GLY A 39 -17.90 13.43 -6.98
CA GLY A 39 -19.14 12.86 -6.41
C GLY A 39 -19.02 11.45 -5.83
N ILE A 40 -17.83 10.83 -5.82
CA ILE A 40 -17.59 9.58 -5.09
C ILE A 40 -17.23 9.90 -3.63
N GLY A 41 -18.10 9.51 -2.69
CA GLY A 41 -17.84 9.69 -1.27
C GLY A 41 -16.76 8.72 -0.73
N PRO A 42 -16.16 9.02 0.45
CA PRO A 42 -15.13 8.18 1.06
C PRO A 42 -15.59 6.73 1.29
N ALA A 43 -16.87 6.51 1.62
CA ALA A 43 -17.42 5.18 1.86
C ALA A 43 -17.39 4.29 0.59
N LEU A 44 -17.65 4.87 -0.58
CA LEU A 44 -17.66 4.15 -1.85
C LEU A 44 -16.23 3.80 -2.29
N ALA A 45 -15.28 4.72 -2.09
CA ALA A 45 -13.86 4.48 -2.30
C ALA A 45 -13.33 3.31 -1.45
N ILE A 46 -13.67 3.30 -0.15
CA ILE A 46 -13.33 2.20 0.77
C ILE A 46 -13.98 0.90 0.30
N GLY A 47 -15.27 0.92 -0.07
CA GLY A 47 -15.97 -0.27 -0.57
C GLY A 47 -15.36 -0.85 -1.86
N LEU A 48 -14.85 0.00 -2.75
CA LEU A 48 -14.18 -0.39 -3.99
C LEU A 48 -12.80 -1.01 -3.74
N LEU A 49 -12.04 -0.49 -2.78
CA LEU A 49 -10.66 -0.92 -2.52
C LEU A 49 -10.55 -2.05 -1.47
N LEU A 50 -11.51 -2.17 -0.55
CA LEU A 50 -11.52 -3.19 0.51
C LEU A 50 -11.33 -4.64 -0.01
N PRO A 51 -11.99 -5.08 -1.10
CA PRO A 51 -11.79 -6.42 -1.64
C PRO A 51 -10.32 -6.65 -2.06
N ILE A 52 -9.69 -5.63 -2.63
CA ILE A 52 -8.30 -5.69 -3.07
C ILE A 52 -7.39 -5.80 -1.84
N CYS A 53 -7.62 -5.00 -0.80
CA CYS A 53 -6.87 -5.05 0.45
C CYS A 53 -6.91 -6.43 1.14
N LEU A 54 -7.98 -7.21 0.95
CA LEU A 54 -8.11 -8.55 1.52
C LEU A 54 -7.39 -9.66 0.72
N THR A 55 -6.98 -9.38 -0.52
CA THR A 55 -6.36 -10.37 -1.42
C THR A 55 -4.85 -10.24 -1.55
N VAL A 56 -4.31 -9.05 -1.25
CA VAL A 56 -2.88 -8.74 -1.37
C VAL A 56 -2.13 -9.20 -0.13
N ASN A 57 -0.87 -9.61 -0.28
CA ASN A 57 -0.01 -9.94 0.85
C ASN A 57 0.07 -8.75 1.83
N PRO A 58 -0.08 -8.97 3.16
CA PRO A 58 -0.13 -7.88 4.14
C PRO A 58 1.11 -6.97 4.11
N THR A 59 2.29 -7.49 3.79
CA THR A 59 3.50 -6.67 3.67
C THR A 59 3.39 -5.73 2.47
N SER A 60 2.98 -6.23 1.30
CA SER A 60 2.81 -5.41 0.10
C SER A 60 1.61 -4.46 0.18
N ALA A 61 0.57 -4.82 0.94
CA ALA A 61 -0.61 -3.99 1.14
C ALA A 61 -0.35 -2.77 2.05
N LEU A 62 0.69 -2.82 2.89
CA LEU A 62 1.09 -1.73 3.77
C LEU A 62 2.09 -0.75 3.13
N ILE A 63 2.60 -1.08 1.94
CA ILE A 63 3.61 -0.30 1.19
C ILE A 63 2.92 0.47 0.07
#